data_AF-A0A9Q3E6W2-F1
#
_entry.id   AF-A0A9Q3E6W2-F1
#
_cell.length_a   1.000
_cell.length_b   1.000
_cell.length_c   1.000
_cell.angle_alpha   90.00
_cell.angle_beta   90.00
_cell.angle_gamma   90.00
#
_symmetry.space_group_name_H-M   'P 1'
#
loop_
_entity.id
_entity.type
_entity.pdbx_description
1 polymer ?
#
loop_
_entity_poly.entity_id
_entity_poly.type
_entity_poly.pdbx_seq_one_letter_code
_entity_poly.pdbx_strand_id
1 'polypeptide(L)'
;MKTYSKHKECGILLQLLQQKYRGPELQSQLEGPWLRYYKDNKLLLIDGLLYHREKNTSALTVIYRDHISLILQECHDCPYMGHMSEDRTKERVASTAWWPKWEQ
;
A
#
# COMPACT_ATOMS: atom_id res chain seq x y z
N MET A 1 -9.58 -13.63 -6.65
CA MET A 1 -8.60 -12.55 -6.43
C MET A 1 -8.57 -11.64 -7.68
N LYS A 2 -9.57 -10.75 -7.85
CA LYS A 2 -9.71 -9.85 -9.03
C LYS A 2 -9.51 -8.37 -8.64
N THR A 3 -8.68 -8.14 -7.61
CA THR A 3 -8.57 -6.84 -6.95
C THR A 3 -7.39 -6.04 -7.49
N TYR A 4 -6.49 -6.58 -8.28
CA TYR A 4 -5.37 -5.80 -8.86
C TYR A 4 -5.61 -5.37 -10.32
N SER A 5 -6.70 -5.83 -10.94
CA SER A 5 -6.96 -5.62 -12.37
C SER A 5 -7.49 -4.23 -12.74
N LYS A 6 -7.93 -3.42 -11.77
CA LYS A 6 -8.39 -2.03 -12.02
C LYS A 6 -7.28 -0.97 -11.90
N HIS A 7 -6.11 -1.35 -11.37
CA HIS A 7 -4.96 -0.47 -11.23
C HIS A 7 -3.75 -1.07 -11.96
N LYS A 8 -3.44 -0.48 -13.12
CA LYS A 8 -2.35 -0.91 -14.02
C LYS A 8 -1.03 -1.10 -13.27
N GLU A 9 -0.75 -0.20 -12.33
CA GLU A 9 0.47 -0.13 -11.54
C GLU A 9 0.64 -1.36 -10.64
N CYS A 10 -0.44 -1.84 -10.02
CA CYS A 10 -0.38 -3.01 -9.16
C CYS A 10 -0.10 -4.28 -9.95
N GLY A 11 -0.73 -4.43 -11.12
CA GLY A 11 -0.47 -5.54 -12.01
C GLY A 11 1.00 -5.59 -12.44
N ILE A 12 1.57 -4.43 -12.78
CA ILE A 12 2.99 -4.30 -13.13
C ILE A 12 3.89 -4.62 -11.93
N LEU A 13 3.59 -4.07 -10.75
CA LEU A 13 4.37 -4.32 -9.53
C LEU A 13 4.34 -5.79 -9.10
N LEU A 14 3.18 -6.45 -9.20
CA LEU A 14 3.07 -7.88 -8.93
C LEU A 14 3.98 -8.66 -9.88
N GLN A 15 3.97 -8.36 -11.18
CA GLN A 15 4.85 -9.04 -12.13
C GLN A 15 6.33 -8.76 -11.83
N LEU A 16 6.70 -7.50 -11.58
CA LEU A 16 8.07 -7.08 -11.26
C LEU A 16 8.61 -7.64 -9.95
N LEU A 17 7.75 -7.91 -8.97
CA LEU A 17 8.13 -8.41 -7.64
C LEU A 17 7.98 -9.94 -7.52
N GLN A 18 7.06 -10.57 -8.26
CA GLN A 18 6.92 -12.04 -8.33
C GLN A 18 8.00 -12.67 -9.19
N GLN A 19 8.31 -12.07 -10.34
CA GLN A 19 9.36 -12.59 -11.19
C GLN A 19 10.71 -12.18 -10.63
N LYS A 20 11.67 -13.13 -10.58
CA LYS A 20 13.09 -12.82 -10.43
C LYS A 20 13.66 -11.97 -11.59
N TYR A 21 12.84 -11.62 -12.57
CA TYR A 21 13.23 -10.92 -13.79
C TYR A 21 12.90 -9.43 -13.71
N ARG A 22 13.94 -8.60 -13.63
CA ARG A 22 13.85 -7.14 -13.71
C ARG A 22 13.81 -6.72 -15.18
N GLY A 23 12.67 -6.91 -15.84
CA GLY A 23 12.48 -6.43 -17.21
C GLY A 23 12.44 -4.89 -17.26
N PRO A 24 13.39 -4.21 -17.93
CA PRO A 24 13.38 -2.75 -18.06
C PRO A 24 12.09 -2.20 -18.69
N GLU A 25 11.48 -2.97 -19.59
CA GLU A 25 10.21 -2.64 -20.26
C GLU A 25 8.99 -2.59 -19.33
N LEU A 26 8.95 -3.44 -18.30
CA LEU A 26 7.89 -3.39 -17.30
C LEU A 26 8.11 -2.20 -16.35
N GLN A 27 9.36 -1.88 -16.04
CA GLN A 27 9.68 -0.71 -15.22
C GLN A 27 9.30 0.59 -15.92
N SER A 28 9.49 0.70 -17.25
CA SER A 28 9.10 1.89 -18.01
C SER A 28 7.58 2.13 -18.06
N GLN A 29 6.77 1.13 -17.66
CA GLN A 29 5.32 1.27 -17.59
C GLN A 29 4.83 1.77 -16.22
N LEU A 30 5.70 1.82 -15.20
CA LEU A 30 5.39 2.45 -13.92
C LEU A 30 5.53 3.97 -14.05
N GLU A 31 4.54 4.68 -13.53
CA GLU A 31 4.49 6.13 -13.59
C GLU A 31 4.40 6.75 -12.19
N GLY A 32 4.80 8.02 -12.11
CA GLY A 32 4.67 8.83 -10.90
C GLY A 32 5.35 8.22 -9.67
N PRO A 33 4.71 8.28 -8.48
CA PRO A 33 5.35 7.89 -7.23
C PRO A 33 5.67 6.38 -7.17
N TRP A 34 4.95 5.54 -7.91
CA TRP A 34 5.18 4.09 -7.94
C TRP A 34 6.53 3.70 -8.52
N LEU A 35 6.96 4.35 -9.60
CA LEU A 35 8.28 4.13 -10.18
C LEU A 35 9.39 4.48 -9.18
N ARG A 36 9.23 5.60 -8.47
CA ARG A 36 10.16 6.03 -7.43
C ARG A 36 10.20 5.03 -6.28
N TYR A 37 9.06 4.64 -5.73
CA TYR A 37 8.99 3.66 -4.64
C TYR A 37 9.59 2.31 -5.03
N TYR A 38 9.36 1.85 -6.27
CA TYR A 38 9.99 0.64 -6.77
C TYR A 38 11.52 0.77 -6.84
N LYS A 39 12.04 1.85 -7.45
CA LYS A 39 13.49 2.10 -7.56
C LYS A 39 14.17 2.26 -6.21
N ASP A 40 13.50 2.89 -5.25
CA ASP A 40 13.97 3.10 -3.87
C ASP A 40 13.85 1.83 -3.00
N ASN A 41 13.43 0.69 -3.59
CA ASN A 41 13.21 -0.57 -2.88
C ASN A 41 12.23 -0.41 -1.70
N LYS A 42 11.19 0.42 -1.88
CA LYS A 42 10.16 0.70 -0.87
C LYS A 42 8.94 -0.21 -1.00
N LEU A 43 8.92 -1.11 -1.98
CA LEU A 43 7.80 -2.02 -2.22
C LEU A 43 8.25 -3.46 -2.09
N LEU A 44 7.43 -4.26 -1.41
CA LEU A 44 7.67 -5.67 -1.12
C LEU A 44 6.43 -6.47 -1.50
N LEU A 45 6.63 -7.71 -1.91
CA LEU A 45 5.54 -8.64 -2.16
C LEU A 45 5.70 -9.84 -1.24
N ILE A 46 4.70 -10.07 -0.39
CA ILE A 46 4.69 -11.17 0.58
C ILE A 46 3.32 -11.85 0.44
N ASP A 47 3.32 -13.16 0.18
CA ASP A 47 2.09 -13.97 0.01
C ASP A 47 1.07 -13.38 -0.98
N GLY A 48 1.55 -12.73 -2.04
CA GLY A 48 0.70 -12.11 -3.05
C GLY A 48 0.08 -10.76 -2.65
N LEU A 49 0.49 -10.21 -1.50
CA LEU A 49 0.09 -8.90 -1.00
C LEU A 49 1.24 -7.89 -1.10
N LEU A 50 0.93 -6.71 -1.63
CA LEU A 50 1.89 -5.62 -1.79
C LEU A 50 2.04 -4.86 -0.46
N TYR A 51 3.27 -4.68 0.01
CA TYR A 51 3.61 -3.92 1.20
C TYR A 51 4.49 -2.72 0.84
N HIS A 52 4.30 -1.61 1.53
CA HIS A 52 5.19 -0.46 1.48
C HIS A 52 6.11 -0.47 2.71
N ARG A 53 7.43 -0.38 2.47
CA ARG A 53 8.46 -0.39 3.50
C ARG A 53 8.87 1.02 3.88
N GLU A 54 8.73 1.32 5.16
CA GLU A 54 9.43 2.42 5.82
C GLU A 54 10.58 1.92 6.68
N LYS A 55 11.43 2.84 7.17
CA LYS A 55 12.75 2.54 7.78
C LYS A 55 12.79 1.24 8.59
N ASN A 56 11.83 1.08 9.52
CA ASN A 56 11.76 -0.06 10.43
C ASN A 56 10.42 -0.82 10.36
N THR A 57 9.53 -0.47 9.43
CA THR A 57 8.15 -0.99 9.39
C THR A 57 7.73 -1.31 7.97
N SER A 58 6.74 -2.17 7.81
CA SER A 58 6.11 -2.46 6.52
C SER A 58 4.60 -2.49 6.70
N ALA A 59 3.90 -1.75 5.86
CA ALA A 59 2.45 -1.59 5.93
C ALA A 59 1.81 -2.12 4.64
N LEU A 60 0.63 -2.71 4.75
CA LEU A 60 -0.11 -3.25 3.62
C LEU A 60 -0.49 -2.11 2.66
N THR A 61 -0.16 -2.25 1.38
CA THR A 61 -0.53 -1.25 0.38
C THR A 61 -1.99 -1.40 0.00
N VAL A 62 -2.79 -0.40 0.37
CA VAL A 62 -4.21 -0.28 0.06
C VAL A 62 -4.39 0.76 -1.04
N ILE A 63 -5.26 0.47 -2.00
CA ILE A 63 -5.35 1.27 -3.24
C ILE A 63 -6.80 1.67 -3.53
N TYR A 64 -7.75 0.81 -3.14
CA TYR A 64 -9.17 1.11 -3.26
C TYR A 64 -9.61 2.07 -2.18
N ARG A 65 -10.22 3.18 -2.58
CA ARG A 65 -10.81 4.16 -1.65
C ARG A 65 -11.84 3.53 -0.72
N ASP A 66 -12.67 2.62 -1.21
CA ASP A 66 -13.68 1.95 -0.38
C ASP A 66 -13.03 1.15 0.76
N HIS A 67 -11.90 0.48 0.49
CA HIS A 67 -11.15 -0.23 1.53
C HIS A 67 -10.45 0.73 2.49
N ILE A 68 -9.93 1.86 1.99
CA ILE A 68 -9.35 2.92 2.82
C ILE A 68 -10.41 3.46 3.77
N SER A 69 -11.60 3.82 3.26
CA SER A 69 -12.73 4.30 4.06
C SER A 69 -13.17 3.28 5.08
N LEU A 70 -13.24 2.00 4.72
CA LEU A 70 -13.59 0.92 5.66
C LEU A 70 -12.55 0.79 6.77
N ILE A 71 -11.25 0.79 6.44
CA ILE A 71 -10.17 0.72 7.44
C ILE A 71 -10.24 1.91 8.41
N LEU A 72 -10.45 3.11 7.89
CA LEU A 72 -10.59 4.33 8.70
C LEU A 72 -11.81 4.26 9.60
N GLN A 73 -12.95 3.82 9.08
CA GLN A 73 -14.19 3.68 9.85
C GLN A 73 -14.05 2.63 10.96
N GLU A 74 -13.53 1.44 10.65
CA GLU A 74 -13.31 0.38 11.66
C GLU A 74 -12.33 0.81 12.75
N CYS A 75 -11.29 1.57 12.40
CA CYS A 75 -10.33 2.08 13.38
C CYS A 75 -10.94 3.20 14.24
N HIS A 76 -11.85 3.99 13.69
CA HIS A 76 -12.57 5.05 14.41
C HIS A 76 -13.68 4.50 15.33
N ASP A 77 -14.45 3.53 14.84
CA ASP A 77 -15.65 3.02 15.51
C ASP A 77 -15.36 1.90 16.52
N CYS A 78 -14.09 1.51 16.71
CA CYS A 78 -13.73 0.40 17.60
C CYS A 78 -14.09 0.70 19.07
N PRO A 79 -15.10 0.04 19.66
CA PRO A 79 -15.64 0.41 20.97
C PRO A 79 -14.73 0.04 22.15
N TYR A 80 -13.70 -0.78 21.91
CA TYR A 80 -12.67 -1.13 22.90
C TYR A 80 -11.62 -0.02 23.10
N MET A 81 -11.64 1.04 22.29
CA MET A 81 -10.51 1.96 22.18
C MET A 81 -10.71 3.34 22.81
N GLY A 82 -11.94 3.66 23.25
CA GLY A 82 -12.33 5.02 23.61
C GLY A 82 -12.36 5.90 22.36
N HIS A 83 -13.32 6.83 22.25
CA HIS A 83 -13.41 7.75 21.12
C HIS A 83 -12.05 8.43 20.86
N MET A 84 -11.31 7.94 19.86
CA MET A 84 -9.97 8.43 19.56
C MET A 84 -10.05 9.64 18.64
N SER A 85 -9.19 10.63 18.87
CA SER A 85 -8.99 11.72 17.93
C SER A 85 -8.48 11.17 16.58
N GLU A 86 -8.77 11.90 15.51
CA GLU A 86 -8.40 11.56 14.12
C GLU A 86 -6.89 11.24 13.98
N ASP A 87 -6.03 11.94 14.73
CA ASP A 87 -4.58 11.77 14.69
C ASP A 87 -4.10 10.41 15.22
N ARG A 88 -4.72 9.89 16.30
CA ARG A 88 -4.38 8.56 16.82
C ARG A 88 -4.83 7.43 15.89
N THR A 89 -5.93 7.66 15.18
CA THR A 89 -6.41 6.74 14.14
C THR A 89 -5.39 6.65 13.00
N LYS A 90 -4.84 7.80 12.56
CA LYS A 90 -3.80 7.86 11.53
C LYS A 90 -2.50 7.15 11.94
N GLU A 91 -2.01 7.36 13.15
CA GLU A 91 -0.79 6.69 13.65
C GLU A 91 -0.93 5.16 13.66
N ARG A 92 -2.08 4.66 14.09
CA ARG A 92 -2.34 3.22 14.15
C ARG A 92 -2.48 2.62 12.76
N VAL A 93 -3.19 3.28 11.86
CA VAL A 93 -3.32 2.84 10.46
C VAL A 93 -1.96 2.85 9.78
N ALA A 94 -1.10 3.84 10.01
CA ALA A 94 0.23 3.90 9.40
C ALA A 94 1.13 2.68 9.70
N SER A 95 0.91 2.01 10.84
CA SER A 95 1.64 0.79 11.18
C SER A 95 1.16 -0.47 10.44
N THR A 96 -0.05 -0.44 9.87
CA THR A 96 -0.74 -1.61 9.31
C THR A 96 -1.09 -1.47 7.84
N ALA A 97 -1.44 -0.27 7.39
CA ALA A 97 -1.85 0.05 6.03
C ALA A 97 -1.22 1.35 5.54
N TRP A 98 -0.97 1.41 4.24
CA TRP A 98 -0.38 2.55 3.53
C TRP A 98 -1.05 2.72 2.17
N TRP A 99 -1.19 3.94 1.67
CA TRP A 99 -1.72 4.19 0.33
C TRP A 99 -1.00 5.33 -0.40
N PRO A 100 -1.05 5.39 -1.75
CA PRO A 100 -0.45 6.48 -2.52
C PRO A 100 -1.13 7.82 -2.23
N LYS A 101 -0.34 8.88 -2.12
CA LYS A 101 -0.80 10.20 -1.65
C LYS A 101 -1.31 10.20 -0.21
N TRP A 102 -0.86 9.23 0.59
CA TRP A 102 -0.90 9.39 2.04
C TRP A 102 -0.01 10.59 2.39
N GLU A 103 -0.63 11.74 2.66
CA GLU A 103 0.01 12.87 3.33
C GLU A 103 -0.04 12.58 4.83
N GLN A 104 1.12 12.31 5.44
CA GLN A 104 1.30 12.41 6.88
C GLN A 104 1.62 13.86 7.23
#